data_AF-A0A914M1Y5-F1
#
_entry.id   AF-A0A914M1Y5-F1
#
_cell.length_a   1.000
_cell.length_b   1.000
_cell.length_c   1.000
_cell.angle_alpha   90.00
_cell.angle_beta   90.00
_cell.angle_gamma   90.00
#
_symmetry.space_group_name_H-M   'P 1'
#
loop_
_entity.id
_entity.type
_entity.pdbx_description
1 polymer ?
#
loop_
_entity_poly.entity_id
_entity_poly.type
_entity_poly.pdbx_seq_one_letter_code
_entity_poly.pdbx_strand_id
1 'polypeptide(L)'
;MGKTSDIWKYFSKSNSENSAKCLICDKNLACNKGSTKGLWDHFKSMHEKEYCQFMNQEEVIMNQIESDLTSKIEVELAQYKAEKRIDIDGDIFLWWRQNGCKFNTLTRIAQMLHCIPSTSVSSERLFSKAGIIYSNDLRNRLSGKMVQKILIIKGNLNKVELAPLIDNEEEDVEEIDSDDE
;
A
#
# COMPACT_ATOMS: atom_id res chain seq x y z
N MET A 1 13.58 4.11 21.05
CA MET A 1 14.77 4.98 21.30
C MET A 1 15.24 5.47 19.94
N GLY A 2 15.25 6.79 19.71
CA GLY A 2 15.67 7.36 18.42
C GLY A 2 17.10 6.94 18.06
N LYS A 3 17.46 6.99 16.77
CA LYS A 3 18.79 6.57 16.32
C LYS A 3 19.83 7.42 17.04
N THR A 4 20.86 6.79 17.58
CA THR A 4 21.89 7.43 18.42
C THR A 4 22.65 8.56 17.71
N SER A 5 22.58 8.61 16.37
CA SER A 5 23.10 9.67 15.51
C SER A 5 22.27 10.96 15.55
N ASP A 6 20.97 10.88 15.82
CA ASP A 6 20.06 12.03 15.69
C ASP A 6 20.20 13.06 16.83
N ILE A 7 20.69 12.63 18.00
CA ILE A 7 20.94 13.53 19.13
C ILE A 7 21.93 14.64 18.75
N TRP A 8 22.87 14.37 17.84
CA TRP A 8 23.85 15.35 17.36
C TRP A 8 23.25 16.51 16.57
N LYS A 9 21.95 16.49 16.24
CA LYS A 9 21.23 17.68 15.75
C LYS A 9 21.17 18.80 16.80
N TYR A 10 21.28 18.44 18.08
CA TYR A 10 21.19 19.37 19.22
C TYR A 10 22.53 19.60 19.94
N PHE A 11 23.61 18.98 19.47
CA PHE A 11 24.95 19.07 20.10
C PHE A 11 26.04 19.19 19.04
N SER A 12 27.09 19.98 19.31
CA SER A 12 28.29 20.05 18.47
C SER A 12 29.49 19.43 19.17
N LYS A 13 30.36 18.72 18.43
CA LYS A 13 31.63 18.18 18.95
C LYS A 13 32.66 19.30 19.13
N SER A 14 33.39 19.29 20.24
CA SER A 14 34.58 20.14 20.43
C SER A 14 35.85 19.41 19.97
N ASN A 15 36.78 20.12 19.32
CA ASN A 15 37.98 19.51 18.72
C ASN A 15 39.13 19.28 19.71
N SER A 16 39.11 19.90 20.90
CA SER A 16 40.26 19.92 21.80
C SER A 16 40.13 18.97 23.00
N GLU A 17 38.92 18.55 23.35
CA GLU A 17 38.64 17.68 24.48
C GLU A 17 37.48 16.78 24.08
N ASN A 18 37.40 15.54 24.59
CA ASN A 18 36.23 14.68 24.37
C ASN A 18 34.99 15.31 25.02
N SER A 19 34.44 16.35 24.42
CA SER A 19 33.33 17.12 24.95
C SER A 19 32.39 17.53 23.83
N ALA A 20 31.11 17.62 24.18
CA ALA A 20 30.06 18.08 23.30
C ALA A 20 29.42 19.32 23.91
N LYS A 21 29.22 20.34 23.09
CA LYS A 21 28.53 21.56 23.49
C LYS A 21 27.04 21.42 23.15
N CYS A 22 26.17 21.62 24.13
CA CYS A 22 24.72 21.68 23.90
C CYS A 22 24.38 22.96 23.12
N LEU A 23 23.61 22.83 22.03
CA LEU A 23 23.20 23.97 21.21
C LEU A 23 21.99 24.74 21.77
N ILE A 24 21.35 24.22 22.83
CA ILE A 24 20.15 24.83 23.44
C ILE A 24 20.52 25.66 24.68
N CYS A 25 21.46 25.19 25.51
CA CYS A 25 21.89 25.91 26.73
C CYS A 25 23.40 26.20 26.82
N ASP A 26 24.16 25.98 25.75
CA ASP A 26 25.61 26.21 25.66
C ASP A 26 26.50 25.44 26.66
N LYS A 27 25.94 24.53 27.47
CA LYS A 27 26.72 23.72 28.42
C LYS A 27 27.65 22.75 27.70
N ASN A 28 28.90 22.68 28.16
CA ASN A 28 29.87 21.68 27.72
C ASN A 28 29.75 20.41 28.55
N LEU A 29 29.54 19.27 27.88
CA LEU A 29 29.39 17.94 28.49
C LEU A 29 30.61 17.10 28.15
N ALA A 30 31.25 16.52 29.17
CA ALA A 30 32.29 15.51 28.96
C ALA A 30 31.68 14.26 28.30
N CYS A 31 32.27 13.82 27.20
CA CYS A 31 31.86 12.66 26.44
C CYS A 31 32.86 11.53 26.69
N ASN A 32 32.39 10.36 27.12
CA ASN A 32 33.23 9.17 27.07
C ASN A 32 33.32 8.68 25.61
N LYS A 33 34.53 8.30 25.16
CA LYS A 33 34.78 7.87 23.76
C LYS A 33 33.76 6.80 23.36
N GLY A 34 32.88 7.14 22.41
CA GLY A 34 31.90 6.22 21.83
C GLY A 34 30.52 6.16 22.49
N SER A 35 30.21 6.98 23.52
CA SER A 35 28.88 6.99 24.17
C SER A 35 28.13 8.30 24.00
N THR A 36 26.84 8.23 23.63
CA THR A 36 25.93 9.39 23.56
C THR A 36 24.98 9.48 24.76
N LYS A 37 25.09 8.57 25.73
CA LYS A 37 24.16 8.50 26.88
C LYS A 37 24.14 9.79 27.70
N GLY A 38 25.31 10.38 27.96
CA GLY A 38 25.39 11.64 28.72
C GLY A 38 24.70 12.83 28.03
N LEU A 39 24.67 12.84 26.69
CA LEU A 39 23.94 13.84 25.90
C LEU A 39 22.43 13.62 26.05
N TRP A 40 21.97 12.37 26.00
CA TRP A 40 20.57 12.02 26.21
C TRP A 40 20.09 12.32 27.63
N ASP A 41 20.89 12.01 28.65
CA ASP A 41 20.54 12.28 30.06
C ASP A 41 20.45 13.80 30.30
N HIS A 42 21.38 14.58 29.74
CA HIS A 42 21.30 16.04 29.76
C HIS A 42 20.07 16.56 29.00
N PHE A 43 19.84 16.07 27.78
CA PHE A 43 18.72 16.50 26.93
C PHE A 43 17.38 16.21 27.60
N LYS A 44 17.21 15.03 28.20
CA LYS A 44 16.00 14.65 28.93
C LYS A 44 15.78 15.48 30.21
N SER A 45 16.83 15.80 30.96
CA SER A 45 16.73 16.46 32.27
C SER A 45 16.69 17.99 32.21
N MET A 46 17.39 18.60 31.26
CA MET A 46 17.51 20.06 31.14
C MET A 46 16.64 20.62 30.01
N HIS A 47 16.22 19.77 29.05
CA HIS A 47 15.47 20.14 27.85
C HIS A 47 14.28 19.18 27.64
N GLU A 48 13.48 18.99 28.70
CA GLU A 48 12.37 18.03 28.70
C GLU A 48 11.38 18.26 27.54
N LYS A 49 11.08 19.53 27.23
CA LYS A 49 10.13 19.88 26.15
C LYS A 49 10.67 19.47 24.79
N GLU A 50 11.91 19.84 24.49
CA GLU A 50 12.58 19.54 23.24
C GLU A 50 12.83 18.03 23.11
N TYR A 51 13.15 17.36 24.23
CA TYR A 51 13.27 15.91 24.30
C TYR A 51 11.94 15.22 23.97
N CYS A 52 10.84 15.63 24.61
CA CYS A 52 9.51 15.09 24.31
C CYS A 52 9.10 15.34 22.86
N GLN A 53 9.36 16.53 22.32
CA GLN A 53 9.09 16.83 20.90
C GLN A 53 9.89 15.93 19.97
N PHE A 54 11.19 15.74 20.22
CA PHE A 54 12.03 14.85 19.45
C PHE A 54 11.50 13.42 19.47
N MET A 55 11.11 12.93 20.65
CA MET A 55 10.61 11.57 20.82
C MET A 55 9.28 11.34 20.07
N ASN A 56 8.47 12.38 19.93
CA ASN A 56 7.16 12.31 19.27
C ASN A 56 7.21 12.73 17.79
N GLN A 57 8.38 13.01 17.21
CA GLN A 57 8.47 13.52 15.83
C GLN A 57 7.78 12.62 14.81
N GLU A 58 7.98 11.30 14.88
CA GLU A 58 7.37 10.36 13.94
C GLU A 58 5.84 10.33 14.08
N GLU A 59 5.32 10.35 15.32
CA GLU A 59 3.89 10.38 15.59
C GLU A 59 3.23 11.66 15.08
N VAL A 60 3.88 12.82 15.32
CA VAL A 60 3.38 14.12 14.83
C VAL A 60 3.32 14.15 13.30
N ILE A 61 4.35 13.63 12.62
CA ILE A 61 4.36 13.56 11.15
C ILE A 61 3.22 12.68 10.64
N MET A 62 3.01 11.50 11.25
CA MET A 62 1.93 10.59 10.84
C MET A 62 0.55 11.20 11.04
N ASN A 63 0.30 11.82 12.21
CA ASN A 63 -0.96 12.50 12.50
C ASN A 63 -1.21 13.68 11.54
N GLN A 64 -0.17 14.41 11.18
CA GLN A 64 -0.28 15.50 10.20
C GLN A 64 -0.64 14.98 8.81
N ILE A 65 0.00 13.89 8.34
CA ILE A 65 -0.31 13.26 7.05
C ILE A 65 -1.78 12.78 7.01
N GLU A 66 -2.26 12.16 8.10
CA GLU A 66 -3.64 11.70 8.21
C GLU A 66 -4.63 12.87 8.18
N SER A 67 -4.33 13.95 8.91
CA SER A 67 -5.13 15.18 8.91
C SER A 67 -5.19 15.83 7.53
N ASP A 68 -4.05 15.95 6.84
CA ASP A 68 -3.97 16.55 5.50
C ASP A 68 -4.74 15.70 4.47
N LEU A 69 -4.63 14.37 4.56
CA LEU A 69 -5.37 13.46 3.68
C LEU A 69 -6.88 13.54 3.91
N THR A 70 -7.30 13.58 5.18
CA THR A 70 -8.71 13.71 5.56
C THR A 70 -9.28 15.03 5.03
N SER A 71 -8.57 16.14 5.24
CA SER A 71 -8.95 17.45 4.73
C SER A 71 -9.09 17.46 3.20
N LYS A 72 -8.18 16.80 2.49
CA LYS A 72 -8.26 16.67 1.02
C LYS A 72 -9.50 15.89 0.58
N ILE A 73 -9.82 14.79 1.26
CA ILE A 73 -11.01 13.98 0.97
C ILE A 73 -12.29 14.78 1.23
N GLU A 74 -12.34 15.52 2.33
CA GLU A 74 -13.50 16.36 2.68
C GLU A 74 -13.79 17.43 1.62
N VAL A 75 -12.75 18.08 1.10
CA VAL A 75 -12.88 19.05 0.00
C VAL A 75 -13.39 18.37 -1.27
N GLU A 76 -12.81 17.24 -1.67
CA GLU A 76 -13.29 16.48 -2.84
C GLU A 76 -14.76 16.05 -2.66
N LEU A 77 -15.15 15.61 -1.46
CA LEU A 77 -16.54 15.22 -1.15
C LEU A 77 -17.51 16.39 -1.19
N ALA A 78 -17.11 17.56 -0.67
CA ALA A 78 -17.94 18.75 -0.70
C ALA A 78 -18.20 19.19 -2.16
N GLN A 79 -17.16 19.17 -2.99
CA GLN A 79 -17.27 19.46 -4.42
C GLN A 79 -18.15 18.43 -5.15
N TYR A 80 -17.95 17.13 -4.87
CA TYR A 80 -18.77 16.06 -5.47
C TYR A 80 -20.25 16.18 -5.10
N LYS A 81 -20.57 16.53 -3.84
CA LYS A 81 -21.95 16.74 -3.38
C LYS A 81 -22.63 17.95 -4.03
N ALA A 82 -21.86 18.97 -4.41
CA ALA A 82 -22.36 20.17 -5.08
C ALA A 82 -22.56 19.98 -6.60
N GLU A 83 -21.91 18.97 -7.18
CA GLU A 83 -21.99 18.67 -8.61
C GLU A 83 -23.40 18.20 -9.01
N LYS A 84 -23.78 18.46 -10.26
CA LYS A 84 -25.09 18.03 -10.76
C LYS A 84 -25.15 16.50 -10.77
N ARG A 85 -26.23 15.95 -10.21
CA ARG A 85 -26.49 14.52 -10.25
C ARG A 85 -26.64 14.04 -11.69
N ILE A 86 -26.05 12.87 -11.94
CA ILE A 86 -26.23 12.13 -13.19
C ILE A 86 -27.72 11.79 -13.33
N ASP A 87 -28.20 11.77 -14.57
CA ASP A 87 -29.54 11.26 -14.88
C ASP A 87 -29.66 9.76 -14.56
N ILE A 88 -30.88 9.27 -14.34
CA ILE A 88 -31.11 7.87 -13.94
C ILE A 88 -30.61 6.90 -15.02
N ASP A 89 -30.75 7.27 -16.30
CA ASP A 89 -30.30 6.47 -17.44
C ASP A 89 -28.83 6.73 -17.83
N GLY A 90 -28.13 7.58 -17.07
CA GLY A 90 -26.74 7.95 -17.35
C GLY A 90 -25.73 6.91 -16.90
N ASP A 91 -24.67 6.72 -17.71
CA ASP A 91 -23.57 5.81 -17.37
C ASP A 91 -22.63 6.44 -16.31
N ILE A 92 -22.70 5.90 -15.09
CA ILE A 92 -21.86 6.30 -13.97
C ILE A 92 -20.36 6.06 -14.21
N PHE A 93 -19.99 5.01 -14.96
CA PHE A 93 -18.60 4.71 -15.28
C PHE A 93 -18.04 5.73 -16.27
N LEU A 94 -18.84 6.11 -17.27
CA LEU A 94 -18.47 7.16 -18.21
C LEU A 94 -18.31 8.51 -17.49
N TRP A 95 -19.20 8.80 -16.54
CA TRP A 95 -19.11 10.01 -15.72
C TRP A 95 -17.82 10.06 -14.89
N TRP A 96 -17.47 8.97 -14.19
CA TRP A 96 -16.20 8.87 -13.45
C TRP A 96 -14.99 8.95 -14.36
N ARG A 97 -15.07 8.42 -15.59
CA ARG A 97 -13.99 8.55 -16.58
C ARG A 97 -13.78 10.00 -17.04
N GLN A 98 -14.85 10.78 -17.15
CA GLN A 98 -14.80 12.18 -17.60
C GLN A 98 -14.46 13.15 -16.46
N ASN A 99 -15.03 12.95 -15.27
CA ASN A 99 -14.87 13.85 -14.12
C ASN A 99 -13.81 13.38 -13.13
N GLY A 100 -13.26 12.17 -13.29
CA GLY A 100 -12.38 11.56 -12.29
C GLY A 100 -11.07 12.30 -12.06
N CYS A 101 -10.58 13.05 -13.04
CA CYS A 101 -9.40 13.91 -12.87
C CYS A 101 -9.62 15.04 -11.85
N LYS A 102 -10.87 15.46 -11.64
CA LYS A 102 -11.25 16.45 -10.61
C LYS A 102 -11.28 15.83 -9.20
N PHE A 103 -11.61 14.54 -9.14
CA PHE A 103 -11.82 13.79 -7.89
C PHE A 103 -10.89 12.58 -7.83
N ASN A 104 -9.58 12.81 -7.86
CA ASN A 104 -8.60 11.73 -7.99
C ASN A 104 -8.67 10.72 -6.84
N THR A 105 -8.93 11.18 -5.62
CA THR A 105 -9.01 10.32 -4.44
C THR A 105 -10.33 9.55 -4.45
N LEU A 106 -11.46 10.25 -4.69
CA LEU A 106 -12.76 9.61 -4.77
C LEU A 106 -12.91 8.65 -5.95
N THR A 107 -12.26 8.91 -7.09
CA THR A 107 -12.30 8.02 -8.26
C THR A 107 -11.70 6.65 -7.93
N ARG A 108 -10.61 6.61 -7.18
CA ARG A 108 -9.99 5.35 -6.74
C ARG A 108 -10.93 4.57 -5.83
N ILE A 109 -11.58 5.27 -4.89
CA ILE A 109 -12.57 4.67 -3.99
C ILE A 109 -13.80 4.19 -4.78
N ALA A 110 -14.31 4.99 -5.71
CA ALA A 110 -15.45 4.65 -6.55
C ALA A 110 -15.15 3.42 -7.41
N GLN A 111 -13.96 3.30 -7.97
CA GLN A 111 -13.53 2.10 -8.69
C GLN A 111 -13.57 0.85 -7.80
N MET A 112 -13.09 0.96 -6.55
CA MET A 112 -13.17 -0.17 -5.60
C MET A 112 -14.62 -0.53 -5.29
N LEU A 113 -15.48 0.46 -5.02
CA LEU A 113 -16.89 0.23 -4.69
C LEU A 113 -17.67 -0.36 -5.86
N HIS A 114 -17.47 0.15 -7.08
CA HIS A 114 -18.19 -0.32 -8.26
C HIS A 114 -17.72 -1.69 -8.75
N CYS A 115 -16.52 -2.14 -8.37
CA CYS A 115 -16.06 -3.50 -8.63
C CYS A 115 -16.75 -4.55 -7.74
N ILE A 116 -17.42 -4.14 -6.65
CA ILE A 116 -18.13 -5.05 -5.76
C ILE A 116 -19.45 -5.46 -6.45
N PRO A 117 -19.65 -6.76 -6.72
CA PRO A 117 -20.92 -7.21 -7.30
C PRO A 117 -22.04 -7.03 -6.28
N SER A 118 -23.19 -6.52 -6.73
CA SER A 118 -24.37 -6.35 -5.86
C SER A 118 -24.98 -7.68 -5.39
N THR A 119 -24.63 -8.81 -6.02
CA THR A 119 -25.21 -10.13 -5.73
C THR A 119 -24.17 -11.24 -5.92
N SER A 120 -24.41 -12.40 -5.31
CA SER A 120 -23.65 -13.64 -5.50
C SER A 120 -23.94 -14.33 -6.85
N VAL A 121 -24.80 -13.77 -7.70
CA VAL A 121 -25.23 -14.40 -8.97
C VAL A 121 -24.04 -14.74 -9.87
N SER A 122 -23.01 -13.90 -9.91
CA SER A 122 -21.80 -14.16 -10.71
C SER A 122 -21.03 -15.39 -10.21
N SER A 123 -20.91 -15.56 -8.89
CA SER A 123 -20.28 -16.75 -8.32
C SER A 123 -21.17 -17.98 -8.47
N GLU A 124 -22.49 -17.85 -8.31
CA GLU A 124 -23.44 -18.95 -8.51
C GLU A 124 -23.40 -19.49 -9.95
N ARG A 125 -23.40 -18.61 -10.96
CA ARG A 125 -23.23 -19.04 -12.37
C ARG A 125 -21.91 -19.76 -12.59
N LEU A 126 -20.84 -19.30 -11.94
CA LEU A 126 -19.53 -19.96 -11.98
C LEU A 126 -19.62 -21.36 -11.35
N PHE A 127 -20.27 -21.49 -10.18
CA PHE A 127 -20.46 -22.78 -9.51
C PHE A 127 -21.40 -23.73 -10.27
N SER A 128 -22.43 -23.23 -10.96
CA SER A 128 -23.24 -24.06 -11.85
C SER A 128 -22.40 -24.63 -13.00
N LYS A 129 -21.52 -23.82 -13.61
CA LYS A 129 -20.56 -24.30 -14.62
C LYS A 129 -19.59 -25.33 -14.02
N ALA A 130 -19.14 -25.12 -12.79
CA ALA A 130 -18.31 -26.08 -12.07
C ALA A 130 -19.06 -27.40 -11.83
N GLY A 131 -20.33 -27.35 -11.45
CA GLY A 131 -21.20 -28.52 -11.30
C GLY A 131 -21.21 -29.38 -12.56
N ILE A 132 -21.36 -28.77 -13.74
CA ILE A 132 -21.30 -29.49 -15.02
C ILE A 132 -19.93 -30.15 -15.27
N ILE A 133 -18.83 -29.53 -14.81
CA ILE A 133 -17.48 -30.11 -14.93
C ILE A 133 -17.32 -31.31 -13.99
N TYR A 134 -17.84 -31.24 -12.77
CA TYR A 134 -17.76 -32.31 -11.77
C TYR A 134 -18.74 -33.45 -12.00
N SER A 135 -19.93 -33.16 -12.54
CA SER A 135 -20.98 -34.17 -12.79
C SER A 135 -20.77 -34.98 -14.08
N ASN A 136 -19.70 -34.71 -14.84
CA ASN A 136 -19.42 -35.44 -16.06
C ASN A 136 -18.56 -36.68 -15.77
N ASP A 137 -19.20 -37.85 -15.76
CA ASP A 137 -18.57 -39.14 -15.47
C ASP A 137 -17.47 -39.53 -16.48
N LEU A 138 -17.44 -38.92 -17.67
CA LEU A 138 -16.40 -39.14 -18.69
C LEU A 138 -15.09 -38.38 -18.39
N ARG A 139 -15.05 -37.48 -17.40
CA ARG A 139 -13.88 -36.66 -17.02
C ARG A 139 -13.52 -36.79 -15.53
N ASN A 140 -13.56 -38.03 -15.03
CA ASN A 140 -13.34 -38.41 -13.64
C ASN A 140 -11.87 -38.38 -13.14
N ARG A 141 -10.88 -37.99 -13.97
CA ARG A 141 -9.46 -37.88 -13.58
C ARG A 141 -8.93 -36.44 -13.54
N LEU A 142 -9.80 -35.44 -13.34
CA LEU A 142 -9.36 -34.05 -13.23
C LEU A 142 -8.88 -33.72 -11.80
N SER A 143 -7.65 -33.20 -11.68
CA SER A 143 -7.17 -32.66 -10.42
C SER A 143 -7.88 -31.36 -10.07
N GLY A 144 -8.03 -31.03 -8.77
CA GLY A 144 -8.66 -29.78 -8.34
C GLY A 144 -7.99 -28.52 -8.92
N LYS A 145 -6.65 -28.55 -9.07
CA LYS A 145 -5.88 -27.48 -9.73
C LYS A 145 -6.27 -27.32 -11.21
N MET A 146 -6.48 -28.42 -11.93
CA MET A 146 -6.88 -28.37 -13.34
C MET A 146 -8.31 -27.85 -13.48
N VAL A 147 -9.24 -28.28 -12.62
CA VAL A 147 -10.62 -27.78 -12.61
C VAL A 147 -10.66 -26.28 -12.36
N GLN A 148 -9.85 -25.77 -11.41
CA GLN A 148 -9.75 -24.33 -11.15
C GLN A 148 -9.31 -23.56 -12.41
N LYS A 149 -8.28 -24.04 -13.12
CA LYS A 149 -7.82 -23.42 -14.38
C LYS A 149 -8.91 -23.42 -15.45
N ILE A 150 -9.57 -24.56 -15.68
CA ILE A 150 -10.69 -24.68 -16.63
C ILE A 150 -11.82 -23.71 -16.27
N LEU A 151 -12.14 -23.60 -14.98
CA LEU A 151 -13.23 -22.76 -14.49
C LEU A 151 -12.93 -21.27 -14.68
N ILE A 152 -11.68 -20.84 -14.43
CA ILE A 152 -11.24 -19.47 -14.69
C ILE A 152 -11.36 -19.13 -16.17
N ILE A 153 -10.89 -20.01 -17.06
CA ILE A 153 -10.97 -19.82 -18.52
C ILE A 153 -12.43 -19.76 -18.97
N LYS A 154 -13.26 -20.74 -18.59
CA LYS A 154 -14.69 -20.78 -18.94
C LYS A 154 -15.51 -19.65 -18.32
N GLY A 155 -15.08 -19.12 -17.18
CA GLY A 155 -15.69 -17.97 -16.51
C GLY A 155 -15.38 -16.66 -17.22
N ASN A 156 -14.22 -16.55 -17.86
CA ASN A 156 -13.71 -15.33 -18.47
C ASN A 156 -13.52 -15.43 -20.00
N LEU A 157 -14.11 -16.43 -20.66
CA LEU A 157 -13.86 -16.74 -22.07
C LEU A 157 -13.98 -15.51 -22.99
N ASN A 158 -15.04 -14.71 -22.80
CA ASN A 158 -15.28 -13.49 -23.57
C ASN A 158 -14.18 -12.43 -23.38
N LYS A 159 -13.44 -12.45 -22.27
CA LYS A 159 -12.29 -11.57 -22.02
C LYS A 159 -10.99 -12.15 -22.58
N VAL A 160 -10.87 -13.47 -22.63
CA VAL A 160 -9.73 -14.18 -23.22
C VAL A 160 -9.73 -14.02 -24.74
N GLU A 161 -10.89 -14.08 -25.39
CA GLU A 161 -11.03 -13.85 -26.85
C GLU A 161 -10.69 -12.42 -27.28
N LEU A 162 -10.72 -11.47 -26.34
CA LEU A 162 -10.37 -10.07 -26.57
C LEU A 162 -8.90 -9.75 -26.21
N ALA A 163 -8.16 -10.71 -25.65
CA ALA A 163 -6.77 -10.50 -25.27
C ALA A 163 -5.88 -10.50 -26.52
N PRO A 164 -4.92 -9.56 -26.65
CA PRO A 164 -3.92 -9.62 -27.71
C PRO A 164 -3.16 -10.94 -27.61
N LEU A 165 -3.05 -11.67 -28.72
CA LEU A 165 -2.18 -12.84 -28.81
C LEU A 165 -0.74 -12.33 -28.66
N ILE A 166 -0.12 -12.65 -27.53
CA ILE A 166 1.31 -12.50 -27.37
C ILE A 166 1.91 -13.77 -27.96
N ASP A 167 2.50 -13.66 -29.15
CA ASP A 167 3.34 -14.71 -29.71
C ASP A 167 4.58 -14.82 -28.80
N ASN A 168 4.51 -15.69 -27.79
CA ASN A 168 5.70 -16.10 -27.06
C ASN A 168 6.34 -17.21 -27.90
N GLU A 169 7.46 -16.90 -28.56
CA GLU A 169 8.39 -17.92 -29.01
C GLU A 169 8.81 -18.73 -27.77
N GLU A 170 8.33 -19.98 -27.68
CA GLU A 170 8.74 -20.92 -26.64
C GLU A 170 10.23 -21.23 -26.84
N GLU A 171 11.10 -20.72 -25.97
CA GLU A 171 12.45 -21.28 -25.81
C GLU A 171 12.29 -22.67 -25.19
N ASP A 172 12.54 -23.70 -26.01
CA ASP A 172 12.66 -25.09 -25.59
C ASP A 172 13.71 -25.22 -24.47
N VAL A 173 13.26 -25.42 -23.24
CA VAL A 173 14.14 -25.84 -22.14
C VAL A 173 14.26 -27.35 -22.24
N GLU A 174 15.37 -27.83 -22.81
CA GLU A 174 15.73 -29.25 -22.80
C GLU A 174 15.81 -29.76 -21.35
N GLU A 175 14.98 -30.74 -21.01
CA GLU A 175 15.10 -31.54 -19.78
C GLU A 175 16.40 -32.35 -19.84
N ILE A 176 17.38 -32.00 -19.00
CA ILE A 176 18.53 -32.86 -18.73
C ILE A 176 18.10 -33.88 -17.68
N ASP A 177 17.79 -35.10 -18.12
CA ASP A 177 17.70 -36.27 -17.26
C ASP A 177 19.11 -36.60 -16.74
N SER A 178 19.35 -36.34 -15.45
CA SER A 178 20.46 -36.91 -14.72
C SER A 178 19.98 -38.15 -13.94
N ASP A 179 20.06 -39.31 -14.59
CA ASP A 179 20.18 -40.59 -13.91
C ASP A 179 21.57 -40.65 -13.25
N ASP A 180 21.62 -40.71 -11.92
CA ASP A 180 22.81 -41.17 -11.19
C ASP A 180 22.42 -42.39 -10.35
N GLU A 181 23.21 -43.44 -10.54
CA GLU A 181 23.20 -44.77 -9.91
C GLU A 181 23.26 -44.78 -8.37
#